data_AF-A0A1S7TVZ4-F1
#
_entry.id   AF-A0A1S7TVZ4-F1
#
_cell.length_a   1.000
_cell.length_b   1.000
_cell.length_c   1.000
_cell.angle_alpha   90.00
_cell.angle_beta   90.00
_cell.angle_gamma   90.00
#
_symmetry.space_group_name_H-M   'P 1'
#
loop_
_entity.id
_entity.type
_entity.pdbx_description
1 polymer ?
#
loop_
_entity_poly.entity_id
_entity_poly.type
_entity_poly.pdbx_seq_one_letter_code
_entity_poly.pdbx_strand_id
1 'polypeptide(L)'
;MADGERGRPTAYTPELAALILNQIAAGTSLRKICEAEDMPAESTVRLWATEDRNGFSAQYTRAREAQMDALAEDLLEIADDDDADVNRARLRVDTRKWLMSKIAPKRFGDRKTHEVSGPNGGAVRVNVSGMSDEQLAALESALVGLAATAVADAGGSEVGKAEEGSEA
;
A
#
# COMPACT_ATOMS: atom_id res chain seq x y z
N MET A 1 -34.77 -6.45 34.24
CA MET A 1 -33.44 -6.94 34.62
C MET A 1 -32.46 -5.85 34.19
N ALA A 2 -31.80 -5.23 35.15
CA ALA A 2 -30.96 -4.06 34.92
C ALA A 2 -29.63 -4.47 34.30
N ASP A 3 -29.25 -3.85 33.18
CA ASP A 3 -27.89 -3.94 32.64
C ASP A 3 -27.29 -2.53 32.69
N GLY A 4 -26.73 -2.20 33.86
CA GLY A 4 -26.20 -0.89 34.18
C GLY A 4 -24.85 -0.63 33.52
N GLU A 5 -24.63 0.62 33.10
CA GLU A 5 -23.35 1.35 33.07
C GLU A 5 -22.07 0.55 32.81
N ARG A 6 -22.06 -0.30 31.77
CA ARG A 6 -20.79 -0.80 31.24
C ARG A 6 -20.25 0.26 30.28
N GLY A 7 -19.25 1.01 30.75
CA GLY A 7 -18.49 1.92 29.91
C GLY A 7 -17.98 1.22 28.65
N ARG A 8 -17.65 2.01 27.61
CA ARG A 8 -17.26 1.50 26.29
C ARG A 8 -16.28 0.32 26.41
N PRO A 9 -16.46 -0.78 25.65
CA PRO A 9 -15.59 -1.95 25.76
C PRO A 9 -14.11 -1.58 25.61
N THR A 10 -13.25 -2.09 26.50
CA THR A 10 -11.80 -1.87 26.45
C THR A 10 -11.00 -3.16 26.29
N ALA A 11 -11.61 -4.30 26.63
CA ALA A 11 -11.02 -5.62 26.51
C ALA A 11 -10.93 -6.05 25.04
N TYR A 12 -9.80 -6.64 24.67
CA TYR A 12 -9.64 -7.29 23.37
C TYR A 12 -10.36 -8.63 23.37
N THR A 13 -11.21 -8.87 22.39
CA THR A 13 -11.69 -10.21 22.04
C THR A 13 -11.48 -10.47 20.55
N PRO A 14 -11.14 -11.71 20.13
CA PRO A 14 -10.98 -12.04 18.72
C PRO A 14 -12.21 -11.71 17.87
N GLU A 15 -13.41 -11.88 18.42
CA GLU A 15 -14.68 -11.64 17.72
C GLU A 15 -14.90 -10.15 17.47
N LEU A 16 -14.65 -9.31 18.48
CA LEU A 16 -14.76 -7.86 18.36
C LEU A 16 -13.69 -7.30 17.42
N ALA A 17 -12.45 -7.81 17.54
CA ALA A 17 -11.37 -7.47 16.64
C ALA A 17 -11.73 -7.81 15.18
N ALA A 18 -12.22 -9.02 14.91
CA ALA A 18 -12.65 -9.44 13.59
C ALA A 18 -13.79 -8.57 13.04
N LEU A 19 -14.78 -8.24 13.88
CA LEU A 19 -15.89 -7.36 13.49
C LEU A 19 -15.40 -5.98 13.04
N ILE A 20 -14.49 -5.37 13.80
CA ILE A 20 -13.90 -4.06 13.46
C ILE A 20 -13.10 -4.16 12.16
N LEU A 21 -12.25 -5.18 12.03
CA LEU A 21 -11.41 -5.38 10.85
C LEU A 21 -12.25 -5.58 9.58
N ASN A 22 -13.35 -6.34 9.66
CA ASN A 22 -14.27 -6.55 8.55
C ASN A 22 -14.94 -5.23 8.11
N GLN A 23 -15.37 -4.40 9.06
CA GLN A 23 -15.95 -3.10 8.73
C GLN A 23 -14.93 -2.13 8.11
N ILE A 24 -13.68 -2.15 8.58
CA ILE A 24 -12.59 -1.37 7.97
C ILE A 24 -12.36 -1.84 6.54
N ALA A 25 -12.22 -3.15 6.34
CA ALA A 25 -12.01 -3.74 5.02
C ALA A 25 -13.15 -3.40 4.04
N ALA A 26 -14.38 -3.30 4.55
CA ALA A 26 -15.56 -2.88 3.78
C ALA A 26 -15.64 -1.36 3.51
N GLY A 27 -14.59 -0.58 3.76
CA GLY A 27 -14.57 0.86 3.45
C GLY A 27 -14.92 1.78 4.63
N THR A 28 -15.43 1.27 5.75
CA THR A 28 -15.88 2.11 6.86
C THR A 28 -14.68 2.68 7.64
N SER A 29 -14.72 3.99 7.94
CA SER A 29 -13.65 4.61 8.72
C SER A 29 -13.65 4.11 10.17
N LEU A 30 -12.47 3.94 10.76
CA LEU A 30 -12.35 3.54 12.17
C LEU A 30 -13.11 4.47 13.11
N ARG A 31 -13.11 5.78 12.81
CA ARG A 31 -13.87 6.78 13.57
C ARG A 31 -15.37 6.44 13.60
N LYS A 32 -15.96 6.20 12.43
CA LYS A 32 -17.38 5.88 12.28
C LYS A 32 -17.74 4.54 12.95
N ILE A 33 -16.86 3.54 12.85
CA ILE A 33 -17.05 2.26 13.55
C ILE A 33 -17.10 2.50 15.06
N CYS A 34 -16.13 3.24 15.59
CA CYS A 34 -16.04 3.61 16.99
C CYS A 34 -17.02 4.71 17.43
N GLU A 35 -18.08 5.02 16.67
CA GLU A 35 -19.18 5.87 17.15
C GLU A 35 -20.28 5.03 17.84
N ALA A 36 -20.40 3.74 17.51
CA ALA A 36 -21.41 2.87 18.11
C ALA A 36 -21.14 2.58 19.59
N GLU A 37 -22.21 2.43 20.38
CA GLU A 37 -22.15 2.27 21.85
C GLU A 37 -21.45 0.97 22.27
N ASP A 38 -21.63 -0.10 21.49
CA ASP A 38 -21.02 -1.41 21.66
C ASP A 38 -19.57 -1.49 21.14
N MET A 39 -19.03 -0.38 20.62
CA MET A 39 -17.69 -0.33 20.05
C MET A 39 -16.67 0.30 21.01
N PRO A 40 -15.42 -0.21 21.01
CA PRO A 40 -14.34 0.39 21.77
C PRO A 40 -14.01 1.80 21.26
N ALA A 41 -13.35 2.60 22.09
CA ALA A 41 -12.82 3.89 21.65
C ALA A 41 -11.74 3.71 20.56
N GLU A 42 -11.62 4.69 19.66
CA GLU A 42 -10.62 4.67 18.59
C GLU A 42 -9.19 4.47 19.11
N SER A 43 -8.86 5.11 20.25
CA SER A 43 -7.56 4.97 20.92
C SER A 43 -7.27 3.54 21.35
N THR A 44 -8.29 2.82 21.83
CA THR A 44 -8.20 1.42 22.25
C THR A 44 -7.87 0.52 21.06
N VAL A 45 -8.55 0.68 19.93
CA VAL A 45 -8.30 -0.13 18.72
C VAL A 45 -6.89 0.14 18.17
N ARG A 46 -6.47 1.41 18.15
CA ARG A 46 -5.11 1.77 17.73
C ARG A 46 -4.05 1.18 18.66
N LEU A 47 -4.31 1.17 19.97
CA LEU A 47 -3.43 0.54 20.96
C LEU A 47 -3.28 -0.96 20.70
N TRP A 48 -4.37 -1.67 20.34
CA TRP A 48 -4.30 -3.09 20.00
C TRP A 48 -3.37 -3.37 18.81
N ALA A 49 -3.35 -2.48 17.81
CA ALA A 49 -2.43 -2.58 16.68
C ALA A 49 -0.99 -2.24 17.06
N THR A 50 -0.77 -1.23 17.89
CA THR A 50 0.57 -0.84 18.36
C THR A 50 1.20 -1.92 19.25
N GLU A 51 0.43 -2.55 20.13
CA GLU A 51 0.89 -3.61 21.02
C GLU A 51 0.85 -5.01 20.37
N ASP A 52 0.44 -5.09 19.11
CA ASP A 52 0.24 -6.34 18.35
C ASP A 52 -0.53 -7.42 19.13
N ARG A 53 -1.60 -7.02 19.82
CA ARG A 53 -2.38 -7.94 20.66
C ARG A 53 -2.90 -9.10 19.82
N ASN A 54 -2.47 -10.32 20.12
CA ASN A 54 -2.86 -11.53 19.37
C ASN A 54 -2.63 -11.42 17.84
N GLY A 55 -1.56 -10.74 17.40
CA GLY A 55 -1.26 -10.59 15.98
C GLY A 55 -2.20 -9.63 15.24
N PHE A 56 -2.86 -8.73 15.97
CA PHE A 56 -3.81 -7.78 15.40
C PHE A 56 -3.16 -6.80 14.42
N SER A 57 -1.87 -6.47 14.56
CA SER A 57 -1.19 -5.48 13.72
C SER A 57 -1.18 -5.90 12.24
N ALA A 58 -0.84 -7.17 11.97
CA ALA A 58 -0.82 -7.71 10.62
C ALA A 58 -2.22 -7.76 10.00
N GLN A 59 -3.24 -8.12 10.79
CA GLN A 59 -4.62 -8.18 10.32
C GLN A 59 -5.19 -6.78 10.07
N TYR A 60 -4.88 -5.82 10.93
CA TYR A 60 -5.24 -4.41 10.77
C TYR A 60 -4.62 -3.79 9.53
N THR A 61 -3.34 -4.11 9.25
CA THR A 61 -2.68 -3.68 8.01
C THR A 61 -3.40 -4.22 6.78
N ARG A 62 -3.71 -5.52 6.74
CA ARG A 62 -4.47 -6.12 5.62
C ARG A 62 -5.87 -5.53 5.48
N ALA A 63 -6.56 -5.27 6.58
CA ALA A 63 -7.88 -4.62 6.54
C ALA A 63 -7.77 -3.20 5.97
N ARG A 64 -6.72 -2.45 6.29
CA ARG A 64 -6.45 -1.12 5.71
C ARG A 64 -6.12 -1.17 4.22
N GLU A 65 -5.45 -2.22 3.77
CA GLU A 65 -5.20 -2.44 2.34
C GLU A 65 -6.51 -2.75 1.61
N ALA A 66 -7.32 -3.69 2.12
CA ALA A 66 -8.63 -4.04 1.56
C ALA A 66 -9.62 -2.86 1.60
N GLN A 67 -9.53 -2.00 2.62
CA GLN A 67 -10.30 -0.76 2.69
C GLN A 67 -10.10 0.10 1.44
N MET A 68 -8.89 0.14 0.87
CA MET A 68 -8.61 0.94 -0.33
C MET A 68 -9.31 0.37 -1.56
N ASP A 69 -9.52 -0.94 -1.60
CA ASP A 69 -10.29 -1.60 -2.67
C ASP A 69 -11.78 -1.25 -2.56
N ALA A 70 -12.34 -1.35 -1.35
CA ALA A 70 -13.73 -0.94 -1.12
C ALA A 70 -13.94 0.56 -1.45
N LEU A 71 -13.01 1.43 -1.06
CA LEU A 71 -13.08 2.84 -1.41
C LEU A 71 -12.92 3.10 -2.92
N ALA A 72 -12.25 2.21 -3.66
CA ALA A 72 -12.13 2.32 -5.11
C ALA A 72 -13.46 2.00 -5.79
N GLU A 73 -14.18 0.96 -5.35
CA GLU A 73 -15.53 0.63 -5.86
C GLU A 73 -16.52 1.76 -5.54
N ASP A 74 -16.49 2.30 -4.32
CA ASP A 74 -17.28 3.47 -3.91
C ASP A 74 -17.08 4.68 -4.85
N LEU A 75 -15.90 4.84 -5.47
CA LEU A 75 -15.64 6.00 -6.34
C LEU A 75 -16.53 5.99 -7.59
N LEU A 76 -16.82 4.81 -8.14
CA LEU A 76 -17.68 4.68 -9.32
C LEU A 76 -19.11 5.07 -8.96
N GLU A 77 -19.63 4.55 -7.85
CA GLU A 77 -20.96 4.91 -7.37
C GLU A 77 -21.10 6.41 -7.10
N ILE A 78 -20.06 7.06 -6.57
CA ILE A 78 -20.08 8.52 -6.33
C ILE A 78 -20.02 9.32 -7.63
N ALA A 79 -19.29 8.83 -8.63
CA ALA A 79 -19.10 9.53 -9.90
C ALA A 79 -20.32 9.39 -10.82
N ASP A 80 -21.00 8.25 -10.78
CA ASP A 80 -22.13 7.89 -11.66
C ASP A 80 -23.49 8.30 -11.06
N ASP A 81 -23.54 8.84 -9.83
CA ASP A 81 -24.76 9.36 -9.21
C ASP A 81 -25.16 10.70 -9.84
N ASP A 82 -26.05 10.65 -10.84
CA ASP A 82 -26.58 11.80 -11.58
C ASP A 82 -27.39 12.77 -10.70
N ASP A 83 -27.90 12.32 -9.54
CA ASP A 83 -28.70 13.12 -8.62
C ASP A 83 -27.85 13.85 -7.56
N ALA A 84 -26.54 13.59 -7.52
CA ALA A 84 -25.65 14.15 -6.51
C ALA A 84 -25.27 15.63 -6.78
N ASP A 85 -24.98 16.37 -5.70
CA ASP A 85 -24.26 17.64 -5.83
C ASP A 85 -22.86 17.37 -6.39
N VAL A 86 -22.62 17.81 -7.63
CA VAL A 86 -21.38 17.57 -8.38
C VAL A 86 -20.14 18.06 -7.64
N ASN A 87 -20.22 19.18 -6.93
CA ASN A 87 -19.07 19.72 -6.18
C ASN A 87 -18.75 18.82 -4.97
N ARG A 88 -19.78 18.36 -4.27
CA ARG A 88 -19.64 17.42 -3.16
C ARG A 88 -19.14 16.06 -3.65
N ALA A 89 -19.65 15.56 -4.76
CA ALA A 89 -19.21 14.31 -5.38
C ALA A 89 -17.72 14.39 -5.76
N ARG A 90 -17.32 15.46 -6.45
CA ARG A 90 -15.91 15.72 -6.77
C ARG A 90 -15.02 15.77 -5.53
N LEU A 91 -15.41 16.49 -4.48
CA LEU A 91 -14.64 16.56 -3.24
C LEU A 91 -14.47 15.17 -2.59
N ARG A 92 -15.54 14.35 -2.60
CA ARG A 92 -15.49 12.97 -2.09
C ARG A 92 -14.54 12.08 -2.89
N VAL A 93 -14.56 12.22 -4.22
CA VAL A 93 -13.67 11.49 -5.14
C VAL A 93 -12.21 11.89 -4.89
N ASP A 94 -11.92 13.18 -4.90
CA ASP A 94 -10.56 13.70 -4.73
C ASP A 94 -9.97 13.32 -3.36
N THR A 95 -10.78 13.40 -2.29
CA THR A 95 -10.37 13.02 -0.93
C THR A 95 -10.00 11.52 -0.87
N ARG A 96 -10.81 10.65 -1.48
CA ARG A 96 -10.56 9.20 -1.51
C ARG A 96 -9.31 8.88 -2.34
N LYS A 97 -9.17 9.45 -3.54
CA LYS A 97 -7.97 9.28 -4.38
C LYS A 97 -6.70 9.69 -3.65
N TRP A 98 -6.72 10.84 -2.97
CA TRP A 98 -5.59 11.29 -2.17
C TRP A 98 -5.27 10.30 -1.06
N LEU A 99 -6.27 9.87 -0.27
CA LEU A 99 -6.08 8.90 0.81
C LEU A 99 -5.49 7.58 0.30
N MET A 100 -6.04 7.03 -0.79
CA MET A 100 -5.58 5.79 -1.42
C MET A 100 -4.12 5.89 -1.86
N SER A 101 -3.72 7.02 -2.45
CA SER A 101 -2.32 7.25 -2.84
C SER A 101 -1.34 7.30 -1.66
N LYS A 102 -1.80 7.63 -0.45
CA LYS A 102 -0.97 7.67 0.77
C LYS A 102 -0.95 6.35 1.53
N ILE A 103 -2.06 5.63 1.58
CA ILE A 103 -2.17 4.36 2.30
C ILE A 103 -1.58 3.21 1.47
N ALA A 104 -1.86 3.17 0.17
CA ALA A 104 -1.42 2.09 -0.72
C ALA A 104 -0.69 2.67 -1.96
N PRO A 105 0.45 3.36 -1.77
CA PRO A 105 1.16 4.07 -2.85
C PRO A 105 1.64 3.13 -3.96
N LYS A 106 1.96 1.87 -3.64
CA LYS A 106 2.35 0.87 -4.65
C LYS A 106 1.21 0.54 -5.63
N ARG A 107 -0.05 0.69 -5.23
CA ARG A 107 -1.21 0.32 -6.07
C ARG A 107 -1.85 1.56 -6.69
N PHE A 108 -2.07 2.60 -5.88
CA PHE A 108 -2.85 3.79 -6.24
C PHE A 108 -2.01 5.08 -6.27
N GLY A 109 -0.71 5.00 -6.06
CA GLY A 109 0.19 6.14 -6.21
C GLY A 109 0.51 6.41 -7.68
N ASP A 110 0.80 7.67 -7.99
CA ASP A 110 1.25 8.06 -9.33
C ASP A 110 2.57 7.35 -9.67
N ARG A 111 2.60 6.62 -10.78
CA ARG A 111 3.82 6.04 -11.32
C ARG A 111 4.39 6.95 -12.40
N LYS A 112 5.65 7.33 -12.24
CA LYS A 112 6.43 8.03 -13.26
C LYS A 112 7.55 7.12 -13.72
N THR A 113 7.61 6.86 -15.02
CA THR A 113 8.77 6.26 -15.67
C THR A 113 9.60 7.39 -16.23
N HIS A 114 10.83 7.52 -15.77
CA HIS A 114 11.78 8.52 -16.27
C HIS A 114 12.74 7.85 -17.26
N GLU A 115 12.69 8.28 -18.51
CA GLU A 115 13.73 7.95 -19.49
C GLU A 115 14.88 8.95 -19.32
N VAL A 116 16.07 8.44 -18.97
CA VAL A 116 17.27 9.27 -18.76
C VAL A 116 18.19 9.08 -19.96
N SER A 117 18.25 10.08 -20.83
CA SER A 117 19.13 10.11 -22.00
C SER A 117 20.03 11.34 -22.00
N GLY A 118 21.17 11.23 -22.67
CA GLY A 118 22.01 12.36 -23.04
C GLY A 118 21.36 13.24 -24.13
N PRO A 119 22.05 14.31 -24.56
CA PRO A 119 21.58 15.18 -25.62
C PRO A 119 21.16 14.40 -26.87
N ASN A 120 20.00 14.74 -27.44
CA ASN A 120 19.41 14.08 -28.61
C ASN A 120 19.16 12.57 -28.45
N GLY A 121 18.86 12.09 -27.25
CA GLY A 121 18.63 10.65 -27.00
C GLY A 121 19.92 9.83 -26.95
N GLY A 122 21.09 10.48 -26.95
CA GLY A 122 22.38 9.81 -26.89
C GLY A 122 22.72 9.26 -25.51
N ALA A 123 23.90 8.67 -25.37
CA ALA A 123 24.39 8.18 -24.08
C ALA A 123 24.58 9.33 -23.07
N VAL A 124 24.23 9.07 -21.80
CA VAL A 124 24.53 9.96 -20.68
C VAL A 124 26.04 10.08 -20.53
N ARG A 125 26.57 11.30 -20.54
CA ARG A 125 28.00 11.57 -20.35
C ARG A 125 28.23 12.06 -18.93
N VAL A 126 29.14 11.39 -18.23
CA VAL A 126 29.61 11.80 -16.89
C VAL A 126 31.01 12.38 -17.05
N ASN A 127 31.22 13.61 -16.57
CA ASN A 127 32.55 14.21 -16.54
C ASN A 127 33.19 13.96 -15.17
N VAL A 128 34.35 13.29 -15.18
CA VAL A 128 35.14 12.94 -13.98
C VAL A 128 36.35 13.84 -13.77
N SER A 129 36.58 14.83 -14.63
CA SER A 129 37.71 15.75 -14.49
C SER A 129 37.56 16.60 -13.22
N GLY A 130 38.44 16.39 -12.24
CA GLY A 130 38.41 17.12 -10.96
C GLY A 130 38.05 16.27 -9.74
N MET A 131 37.82 14.96 -9.92
CA MET A 131 37.69 14.02 -8.80
C MET A 131 39.09 13.68 -8.23
N SER A 132 39.21 13.62 -6.90
CA SER A 132 40.41 13.10 -6.24
C SER A 132 40.55 11.59 -6.43
N ASP A 133 41.74 11.04 -6.20
CA ASP A 133 41.98 9.59 -6.27
C ASP A 133 41.06 8.80 -5.32
N GLU A 134 40.77 9.37 -4.15
CA GLU A 134 39.82 8.79 -3.19
C GLU A 134 38.38 8.75 -3.75
N GLN A 135 37.97 9.81 -4.44
CA GLN A 135 36.65 9.88 -5.09
C GLN A 135 36.54 8.94 -6.29
N LEU A 136 37.62 8.76 -7.05
CA LEU A 136 37.68 7.83 -8.18
C LEU A 136 37.61 6.37 -7.69
N ALA A 137 38.35 6.01 -6.64
CA ALA A 137 38.30 4.69 -6.05
C ALA A 137 36.89 4.35 -5.49
N ALA A 138 36.23 5.33 -4.87
CA ALA A 138 34.85 5.19 -4.42
C ALA A 138 33.86 4.98 -5.58
N LEU A 139 34.06 5.69 -6.70
CA LEU A 139 33.24 5.54 -7.91
C LEU A 139 33.41 4.14 -8.53
N GLU A 140 34.64 3.66 -8.65
CA GLU A 140 34.93 2.31 -9.16
C GLU A 140 34.25 1.22 -8.31
N SER A 141 34.36 1.32 -6.99
CA SER A 141 33.71 0.38 -6.06
C SER A 141 32.19 0.35 -6.23
N ALA A 142 31.56 1.53 -6.37
CA ALA A 142 30.13 1.64 -6.60
C ALA A 142 29.70 1.05 -7.96
N LEU A 143 30.49 1.30 -9.02
CA LEU A 143 30.21 0.78 -10.36
C LEU A 143 30.34 -0.75 -10.44
N VAL A 144 31.35 -1.34 -9.79
CA VAL A 144 31.51 -2.80 -9.71
C VAL A 144 30.31 -3.44 -9.00
N GLY A 145 29.81 -2.82 -7.92
CA GLY A 145 28.61 -3.27 -7.21
C GLY A 145 27.33 -3.22 -8.07
N LEU A 146 27.17 -2.17 -8.89
CA LEU A 146 26.05 -2.07 -9.84
C LEU A 146 26.16 -3.09 -10.99
N ALA A 147 27.36 -3.33 -11.52
CA ALA A 147 27.55 -4.30 -12.60
C ALA A 147 27.22 -5.74 -12.14
N ALA A 148 27.54 -6.09 -10.90
CA ALA A 148 27.22 -7.40 -10.34
C ALA A 148 25.70 -7.64 -10.17
N THR A 149 24.92 -6.60 -9.89
CA THR A 149 23.45 -6.70 -9.72
C THR A 149 22.71 -6.80 -11.05
N ALA A 150 23.20 -6.15 -12.12
CA ALA A 150 22.61 -6.27 -13.46
C ALA A 150 22.74 -7.68 -14.07
N VAL A 151 23.79 -8.43 -13.73
CA VAL A 151 24.00 -9.82 -14.21
C VAL A 151 23.04 -10.81 -13.54
N ALA A 152 22.60 -10.53 -12.30
CA ALA A 152 21.70 -11.42 -11.57
C ALA A 152 20.24 -11.37 -12.09
N ASP A 153 19.78 -10.21 -12.59
CA ASP A 153 18.41 -10.03 -13.09
C ASP A 153 18.18 -10.68 -14.46
N ALA A 154 19.25 -10.87 -15.24
CA ALA A 154 19.19 -11.53 -16.56
C ALA A 154 19.11 -13.08 -16.49
N GLY A 155 19.31 -13.69 -15.31
CA GLY A 155 19.45 -15.15 -15.15
C GLY A 155 18.16 -15.93 -14.82
N GLY A 156 16.99 -15.28 -14.81
CA GLY A 156 15.74 -15.86 -14.28
C GLY A 156 14.67 -16.20 -15.31
N SER A 157 14.97 -16.91 -16.40
CA SER A 157 13.92 -17.52 -17.24
C SER A 157 14.44 -18.62 -18.17
N GLU A 158 14.78 -19.78 -17.64
CA GLU A 158 14.72 -21.04 -18.39
C GLU A 158 14.22 -22.17 -17.49
N VAL A 159 12.93 -22.52 -17.60
CA VAL A 159 12.41 -23.82 -17.15
C VAL A 159 11.81 -24.53 -18.36
N GLY A 160 12.63 -25.43 -18.90
CA GLY A 160 12.26 -26.79 -19.29
C GLY A 160 11.10 -26.98 -20.27
N LYS A 161 11.42 -27.12 -21.56
CA LYS A 161 10.65 -27.98 -22.45
C LYS A 161 11.47 -29.25 -22.70
N ALA A 162 11.17 -30.28 -21.92
CA ALA A 162 11.70 -31.63 -22.12
C ALA A 162 11.14 -32.21 -23.43
N GLU A 163 12.03 -32.79 -24.21
CA GLU A 163 11.72 -33.69 -25.31
C GLU A 163 10.95 -34.91 -24.81
N GLU A 164 9.90 -35.30 -25.52
CA GLU A 164 9.45 -36.69 -25.52
C GLU A 164 9.18 -37.06 -26.98
N GLY A 165 10.03 -37.95 -27.49
CA GLY A 165 9.86 -38.56 -28.80
C GLY A 165 8.65 -39.50 -28.80
N SER A 166 7.97 -39.58 -29.93
CA SER A 166 7.09 -40.71 -30.25
C SER A 166 7.29 -41.08 -31.70
N GLU A 167 7.94 -42.22 -31.86
CA GLU A 167 8.04 -43.03 -33.06
C GLU A 167 6.65 -43.61 -33.40
N ALA A 168 6.16 -43.34 -34.62
CA ALA A 168 5.28 -44.18 -35.45
C ALA A 168 5.05 -43.51 -36.82
#